data_AF-A0A8C3FPD0-F1
#
_entry.id   AF-A0A8C3FPD0-F1
#
_cell.length_a   1.000
_cell.length_b   1.000
_cell.length_c   1.000
_cell.angle_alpha   90.00
_cell.angle_beta   90.00
_cell.angle_gamma   90.00
#
_symmetry.space_group_name_H-M   'P 1'
#
loop_
_entity.id
_entity.type
_entity.pdbx_description
1 polymer ?
#
loop_
_entity_poly.entity_id
_entity_poly.type
_entity_poly.pdbx_seq_one_letter_code
_entity_poly.pdbx_strand_id
1 'polypeptide(L)'
;MAREYFTHKGVLFPCLDYSPEKLSYVENEFQVRDDDIFNITYPKSGTNWMLEILSLIRCDGDPGWVRSVLNWERAPWVENRTGLEAALKYPPITLFRPVGVFPQDLRGSVRRICHFLGKELSEEQVAAVVENASFQSMKGNKMSNYSQLSDEFMDHQNGEFLRKGICGDWRNHLSEAQSQRFDTVYRERMEPAGAVERRGLASSFLSIAPMACPCLVHSTLCSRLPVHNGGSPSPAPQASGHPSPHPAQAGFLLFAHTL
;
A
#
# COMPACT_ATOMS: atom_id res chain seq x y z
N MET A 1 -8.86 2.82 33.44
CA MET A 1 -9.05 2.55 32.00
C MET A 1 -7.72 2.12 31.43
N ALA A 2 -7.66 1.04 30.67
CA ALA A 2 -6.49 0.77 29.82
C ALA A 2 -6.38 1.90 28.78
N ARG A 3 -5.16 2.22 28.32
CA ARG A 3 -5.01 3.14 27.19
C ARG A 3 -5.40 2.39 25.93
N GLU A 4 -6.42 2.87 25.21
CA GLU A 4 -6.81 2.32 23.90
C GLU A 4 -5.77 2.62 22.83
N TYR A 5 -5.07 3.76 22.95
CA TYR A 5 -4.06 4.23 22.01
C TYR A 5 -2.79 4.73 22.73
N PHE A 6 -1.66 4.65 22.04
CA PHE A 6 -0.41 5.31 22.41
C PHE A 6 0.11 6.17 21.24
N THR A 7 1.05 7.07 21.53
CA THR A 7 1.69 7.92 20.53
C THR A 7 3.12 7.45 20.29
N HIS A 8 3.49 7.24 19.02
CA HIS A 8 4.85 6.99 18.57
C HIS A 8 5.22 8.03 17.51
N LYS A 9 6.27 8.83 17.76
CA LYS A 9 6.74 9.93 16.89
C LYS A 9 5.64 10.89 16.39
N GLY A 10 4.63 11.15 17.23
CA GLY A 10 3.50 12.03 16.91
C GLY A 10 2.30 11.36 16.23
N VAL A 11 2.40 10.08 15.86
CA VAL A 11 1.32 9.27 15.27
C VAL A 11 0.64 8.43 16.37
N LEU A 12 -0.69 8.31 16.29
CA LEU A 12 -1.49 7.48 17.21
C LEU A 12 -1.60 6.03 16.70
N PHE A 13 -1.33 5.06 17.58
CA PHE A 13 -1.43 3.63 17.31
C PHE A 13 -2.32 2.93 18.36
N PRO A 14 -3.15 1.94 17.97
CA PRO A 14 -3.93 1.15 18.93
C PRO A 14 -3.03 0.28 19.82
N CYS A 15 -3.27 0.27 21.13
CA CYS A 15 -2.51 -0.57 22.07
C CYS A 15 -2.78 -2.08 21.92
N LEU A 16 -3.81 -2.48 21.17
CA LEU A 16 -4.27 -3.88 21.08
C LEU A 16 -3.24 -4.81 20.41
N ASP A 17 -2.56 -4.36 19.36
CA ASP A 17 -1.58 -5.17 18.63
C ASP A 17 -0.34 -4.40 18.15
N TYR A 18 -0.16 -3.15 18.59
CA TYR A 18 1.04 -2.36 18.29
C TYR A 18 1.80 -2.06 19.58
N SER A 19 3.13 -1.96 19.49
CA SER A 19 3.97 -1.54 20.62
C SER A 19 5.08 -0.59 20.16
N PRO A 20 5.53 0.37 21.00
CA PRO A 20 6.62 1.27 20.65
C PRO A 20 7.92 0.55 20.24
N GLU A 21 8.18 -0.60 20.86
CA GLU A 21 9.38 -1.41 20.67
C GLU A 21 9.35 -2.09 19.29
N LYS A 22 8.22 -2.71 18.91
CA LYS A 22 8.06 -3.31 17.58
C LYS A 22 8.07 -2.27 16.46
N LEU A 23 7.44 -1.11 16.67
CA LEU A 23 7.53 0.01 15.72
C LEU A 23 8.98 0.50 15.54
N SER A 24 9.74 0.62 16.64
CA SER A 24 11.16 0.98 16.59
C SER A 24 12.01 -0.08 15.88
N TYR A 25 11.74 -1.36 16.10
CA TYR A 25 12.42 -2.45 15.39
C TYR A 25 12.14 -2.42 13.89
N VAL A 26 10.88 -2.23 13.48
CA VAL A 26 10.48 -2.17 12.06
C VAL A 26 11.12 -0.98 11.34
N GLU A 27 11.28 0.14 12.02
CA GLU A 27 11.92 1.33 11.45
C GLU A 27 13.46 1.21 11.34
N ASN A 28 14.13 0.59 12.32
CA ASN A 28 15.58 0.69 12.48
C ASN A 28 16.36 -0.62 12.23
N GLU A 29 15.70 -1.78 12.28
CA GLU A 29 16.35 -3.10 12.30
C GLU A 29 15.77 -4.11 11.29
N PHE A 30 14.50 -3.97 10.90
CA PHE A 30 13.85 -4.91 9.96
C PHE A 30 14.54 -4.89 8.59
N GLN A 31 14.99 -6.08 8.15
CA GLN A 31 15.75 -6.23 6.92
C GLN A 31 14.82 -6.36 5.71
N VAL A 32 14.88 -5.37 4.83
CA VAL A 32 14.16 -5.36 3.54
C VAL A 32 15.03 -5.99 2.45
N ARG A 33 14.43 -6.90 1.67
CA ARG A 33 15.07 -7.62 0.56
C ARG A 33 14.76 -6.93 -0.78
N ASP A 34 15.61 -7.16 -1.79
CA ASP A 34 15.39 -6.61 -3.14
C ASP A 34 14.12 -7.17 -3.82
N ASP A 35 13.67 -8.36 -3.40
CA ASP A 35 12.41 -9.00 -3.82
C ASP A 35 11.25 -8.78 -2.83
N ASP A 36 11.42 -7.94 -1.81
CA ASP A 36 10.31 -7.50 -0.95
C ASP A 36 9.53 -6.38 -1.62
N ILE A 37 8.22 -6.35 -1.35
CA ILE A 37 7.29 -5.54 -2.10
C ILE A 37 6.12 -5.17 -1.14
N PHE A 38 5.79 -3.90 -0.92
CA PHE A 38 5.00 -3.46 0.27
C PHE A 38 3.66 -2.75 -0.01
N ASN A 39 2.51 -3.34 0.32
CA ASN A 39 1.19 -2.70 0.14
C ASN A 39 0.92 -1.56 1.17
N ILE A 40 1.50 -0.38 0.95
CA ILE A 40 1.32 0.78 1.82
C ILE A 40 0.02 1.52 1.46
N THR A 41 -0.90 1.61 2.43
CA THR A 41 -2.20 2.28 2.27
C THR A 41 -2.56 3.06 3.53
N TYR A 42 -3.28 4.17 3.39
CA TYR A 42 -3.95 4.79 4.54
C TYR A 42 -5.15 3.91 4.95
N PRO A 43 -5.45 3.74 6.26
CA PRO A 43 -6.54 2.88 6.71
C PRO A 43 -7.86 3.12 5.98
N LYS A 44 -8.54 2.01 5.65
CA LYS A 44 -9.81 1.94 4.89
C LYS A 44 -9.72 2.28 3.38
N SER A 45 -8.54 2.59 2.82
CA SER A 45 -8.34 2.85 1.38
C SER A 45 -8.31 1.59 0.49
N GLY A 46 -9.02 0.52 0.86
CA GLY A 46 -9.09 -0.71 0.06
C GLY A 46 -7.95 -1.72 0.23
N THR A 47 -7.16 -1.64 1.31
CA THR A 47 -6.00 -2.51 1.60
C THR A 47 -6.26 -4.00 1.28
N ASN A 48 -7.30 -4.60 1.86
CA ASN A 48 -7.63 -6.02 1.68
C ASN A 48 -7.89 -6.41 0.22
N TRP A 49 -8.47 -5.49 -0.57
CA TRP A 49 -8.79 -5.74 -1.97
C TRP A 49 -7.53 -5.77 -2.82
N MET A 50 -6.58 -4.86 -2.52
CA MET A 50 -5.25 -4.93 -3.11
C MET A 50 -4.54 -6.25 -2.74
N LEU A 51 -4.57 -6.66 -1.47
CA LEU A 51 -3.98 -7.93 -1.03
C LEU A 51 -4.60 -9.15 -1.76
N GLU A 52 -5.91 -9.16 -2.00
CA GLU A 52 -6.57 -10.21 -2.77
C GLU A 52 -6.06 -10.28 -4.22
N ILE A 53 -6.05 -9.12 -4.91
CA ILE A 53 -5.56 -9.00 -6.29
C ILE A 53 -4.11 -9.48 -6.39
N LEU A 54 -3.25 -9.09 -5.44
CA LEU A 54 -1.83 -9.44 -5.44
C LEU A 54 -1.59 -10.92 -5.17
N SER A 55 -2.36 -11.54 -4.25
CA SER A 55 -2.31 -12.99 -4.05
C SER A 55 -2.79 -13.76 -5.28
N LEU A 56 -3.84 -13.30 -5.96
CA LEU A 56 -4.33 -13.92 -7.19
C LEU A 56 -3.34 -13.76 -8.36
N ILE A 57 -2.68 -12.60 -8.50
CA ILE A 57 -1.61 -12.41 -9.52
C ILE A 57 -0.38 -13.28 -9.21
N ARG A 58 -0.02 -13.44 -7.93
CA ARG A 58 1.08 -14.34 -7.52
C ARG A 58 0.80 -15.78 -7.94
N CYS A 59 -0.44 -16.24 -7.80
CA CYS A 59 -0.92 -17.57 -8.16
C CYS A 59 -1.51 -17.66 -9.58
N ASP A 60 -1.21 -16.70 -10.47
CA ASP A 60 -1.62 -16.70 -11.88
C ASP A 60 -3.13 -16.93 -12.12
N GLY A 61 -3.94 -16.39 -11.20
CA GLY A 61 -5.41 -16.50 -11.20
C GLY A 61 -5.99 -17.67 -10.40
N ASP A 62 -5.18 -18.62 -9.92
CA ASP A 62 -5.65 -19.73 -9.08
C ASP A 62 -6.13 -19.22 -7.70
N PRO A 63 -7.42 -19.41 -7.35
CA PRO A 63 -7.94 -18.97 -6.07
C PRO A 63 -7.63 -19.92 -4.91
N GLY A 64 -6.95 -21.05 -5.14
CA GLY A 64 -6.65 -22.05 -4.12
C GLY A 64 -6.00 -21.45 -2.86
N TRP A 65 -5.04 -20.54 -3.03
CA TRP A 65 -4.36 -19.89 -1.89
C TRP A 65 -5.25 -18.88 -1.15
N VAL A 66 -5.98 -18.02 -1.86
CA VAL A 66 -6.89 -17.04 -1.21
C VAL A 66 -8.11 -17.69 -0.56
N ARG A 67 -8.47 -18.92 -0.95
CA ARG A 67 -9.56 -19.71 -0.33
C ARG A 67 -9.10 -20.57 0.85
N SER A 68 -7.79 -20.72 1.09
CA SER A 68 -7.23 -21.59 2.12
C SER A 68 -6.43 -20.88 3.21
N VAL A 69 -5.86 -19.71 2.93
CA VAL A 69 -4.99 -18.96 3.86
C VAL A 69 -5.56 -17.57 4.14
N LEU A 70 -5.56 -17.18 5.42
CA LEU A 70 -6.13 -15.92 5.89
C LEU A 70 -5.39 -14.72 5.30
N ASN A 71 -6.10 -13.64 4.99
CA ASN A 71 -5.52 -12.47 4.31
C ASN A 71 -4.29 -11.89 5.04
N TRP A 72 -4.35 -11.79 6.38
CA TRP A 72 -3.23 -11.32 7.22
C TRP A 72 -2.07 -12.32 7.38
N GLU A 73 -2.26 -13.59 7.00
CA GLU A 73 -1.18 -14.58 6.90
C GLU A 73 -0.52 -14.54 5.51
N ARG A 74 -1.30 -14.24 4.46
CA ARG A 74 -0.80 -14.06 3.09
C ARG A 74 0.03 -12.80 2.91
N ALA A 75 -0.32 -11.74 3.64
CA ALA A 75 0.38 -10.46 3.63
C ALA A 75 0.38 -9.87 5.05
N PRO A 76 1.36 -10.26 5.89
CA PRO A 76 1.44 -9.83 7.28
C PRO A 76 1.82 -8.34 7.38
N TRP A 77 1.20 -7.66 8.35
CA TRP A 77 1.48 -6.25 8.66
C TRP A 77 2.69 -6.19 9.58
N VAL A 78 3.86 -5.84 9.02
CA VAL A 78 5.15 -5.87 9.74
C VAL A 78 5.16 -4.96 10.98
N GLU A 79 4.35 -3.91 10.98
CA GLU A 79 4.24 -2.92 12.05
C GLU A 79 3.44 -3.38 13.28
N ASN A 80 2.64 -4.45 13.17
CA ASN A 80 1.87 -5.02 14.28
C ASN A 80 2.51 -6.30 14.84
N ARG A 81 2.11 -6.69 16.05
CA ARG A 81 2.75 -7.78 16.79
C ARG A 81 2.65 -9.10 16.06
N THR A 82 1.46 -9.45 15.60
CA THR A 82 1.15 -10.74 14.98
C THR A 82 1.80 -10.86 13.59
N GLY A 83 1.73 -9.79 12.80
CA GLY A 83 2.30 -9.72 11.45
C GLY A 83 3.82 -9.70 11.45
N LEU A 84 4.48 -8.97 12.36
CA LEU A 84 5.95 -9.05 12.50
C LEU A 84 6.41 -10.48 12.76
N GLU A 85 5.72 -11.21 13.63
CA GLU A 85 6.04 -12.61 13.97
C GLU A 85 5.78 -13.59 12.83
N ALA A 86 4.90 -13.26 11.88
CA ALA A 86 4.69 -14.01 10.64
C ALA A 86 5.76 -13.66 9.58
N ALA A 87 6.07 -12.38 9.39
CA ALA A 87 7.07 -11.88 8.44
C ALA A 87 8.50 -12.33 8.78
N LEU A 88 8.83 -12.52 10.07
CA LEU A 88 10.11 -13.10 10.50
C LEU A 88 10.20 -14.62 10.29
N LYS A 89 9.07 -15.32 10.05
CA LYS A 89 9.04 -16.77 9.78
C LYS A 89 9.03 -17.09 8.28
N TYR A 90 8.44 -16.21 7.47
CA TYR A 90 8.26 -16.43 6.03
C TYR A 90 8.53 -15.13 5.24
N PRO A 91 9.21 -15.20 4.07
CA PRO A 91 9.48 -14.03 3.24
C PRO A 91 8.17 -13.33 2.80
N PRO A 92 7.99 -12.03 3.07
CA PRO A 92 6.73 -11.30 2.87
C PRO A 92 6.43 -10.94 1.40
N ILE A 93 5.23 -10.35 1.15
CA ILE A 93 4.56 -10.32 -0.16
C ILE A 93 3.86 -8.96 -0.45
N THR A 94 4.22 -8.31 -1.58
CA THR A 94 3.45 -7.43 -2.53
C THR A 94 2.60 -6.23 -1.97
N LEU A 95 2.65 -4.94 -2.41
CA LEU A 95 3.42 -4.15 -3.41
C LEU A 95 3.41 -2.60 -3.17
N PHE A 96 4.54 -1.86 -3.28
CA PHE A 96 4.59 -0.37 -3.11
C PHE A 96 4.51 0.44 -4.41
N ARG A 97 3.32 0.98 -4.67
CA ARG A 97 2.98 2.35 -5.14
C ARG A 97 1.53 2.28 -5.61
N PRO A 98 0.63 3.22 -5.24
CA PRO A 98 -0.74 3.18 -5.73
C PRO A 98 -0.80 3.45 -7.24
N VAL A 99 -0.68 2.39 -8.05
CA VAL A 99 -1.44 2.30 -9.29
C VAL A 99 -2.89 2.31 -8.84
N GLY A 100 -3.63 3.37 -9.16
CA GLY A 100 -5.03 3.49 -8.81
C GLY A 100 -5.80 2.25 -9.30
N VAL A 101 -6.24 1.42 -8.35
CA VAL A 101 -7.18 0.33 -8.60
C VAL A 101 -8.56 0.96 -8.58
N PHE A 102 -9.07 1.25 -9.76
CA PHE A 102 -10.39 1.85 -9.92
C PHE A 102 -11.42 0.72 -10.03
N PRO A 103 -12.47 0.66 -9.18
CA PRO A 103 -13.57 -0.30 -9.32
C PRO A 103 -14.24 -0.26 -10.71
N GLN A 104 -14.14 0.88 -11.39
CA GLN A 104 -14.64 1.12 -12.74
C GLN A 104 -13.82 0.40 -13.84
N ASP A 105 -12.54 0.08 -13.58
CA ASP A 105 -11.62 -0.59 -14.50
C ASP A 105 -10.72 -1.57 -13.72
N LEU A 106 -11.32 -2.61 -13.13
CA LEU A 106 -10.53 -3.62 -12.42
C LEU A 106 -9.60 -4.40 -13.37
N ARG A 107 -10.06 -4.76 -14.58
CA ARG A 107 -9.23 -5.49 -15.57
C ARG A 107 -8.00 -4.69 -16.01
N GLY A 108 -8.15 -3.42 -16.36
CA GLY A 108 -7.03 -2.56 -16.70
C GLY A 108 -6.13 -2.27 -15.49
N SER A 109 -6.71 -2.17 -14.28
CA SER A 109 -5.92 -2.07 -13.03
C SER A 109 -5.03 -3.30 -12.83
N VAL A 110 -5.58 -4.52 -12.96
CA VAL A 110 -4.83 -5.79 -12.90
C VAL A 110 -3.71 -5.80 -13.94
N ARG A 111 -3.98 -5.47 -15.21
CA ARG A 111 -2.93 -5.41 -16.25
C ARG A 111 -1.82 -4.41 -15.91
N ARG A 112 -2.15 -3.23 -15.36
CA ARG A 112 -1.15 -2.23 -14.92
C ARG A 112 -0.29 -2.75 -13.76
N ILE A 113 -0.88 -3.51 -12.83
CA ILE A 113 -0.17 -4.14 -11.72
C ILE A 113 0.74 -5.26 -12.22
N CYS A 114 0.25 -6.15 -13.08
CA CYS A 114 1.05 -7.21 -13.71
C CYS A 114 2.28 -6.63 -14.43
N HIS A 115 2.07 -5.57 -15.25
CA HIS A 115 3.17 -4.87 -15.91
C HIS A 115 4.18 -4.25 -14.94
N PHE A 116 3.73 -3.62 -13.84
CA PHE A 116 4.63 -3.10 -12.80
C PHE A 116 5.45 -4.22 -12.15
N LEU A 117 4.82 -5.36 -11.88
CA LEU A 117 5.45 -6.54 -11.25
C LEU A 117 6.36 -7.34 -12.20
N GLY A 118 6.41 -7.01 -13.49
CA GLY A 118 7.08 -7.85 -14.49
C GLY A 118 6.44 -9.24 -14.65
N LYS A 119 5.16 -9.39 -14.27
CA LYS A 119 4.38 -10.63 -14.38
C LYS A 119 3.56 -10.62 -15.67
N GLU A 120 3.73 -11.64 -16.50
CA GLU A 120 2.89 -11.87 -17.68
C GLU A 120 1.80 -12.90 -17.34
N LEU A 121 0.53 -12.52 -17.52
CA LEU A 121 -0.64 -13.37 -17.33
C LEU A 121 -1.44 -13.42 -18.64
N SER A 122 -1.99 -14.59 -18.97
CA SER A 122 -2.93 -14.75 -20.09
C SER A 122 -4.26 -14.03 -19.84
N GLU A 123 -5.08 -13.83 -20.88
CA GLU A 123 -6.38 -13.17 -20.70
C GLU A 123 -7.36 -13.99 -19.86
N GLU A 124 -7.22 -15.33 -19.85
CA GLU A 124 -7.95 -16.25 -18.99
C GLU A 124 -7.52 -16.08 -17.52
N GLN A 125 -6.22 -15.98 -17.27
CA GLN A 125 -5.66 -15.74 -15.94
C GLN A 125 -6.06 -14.36 -15.41
N VAL A 126 -5.97 -13.31 -16.24
CA VAL A 126 -6.47 -11.96 -15.91
C VAL A 126 -7.98 -11.98 -15.63
N ALA A 127 -8.77 -12.73 -16.40
CA ALA A 127 -10.20 -12.89 -16.12
C ALA A 127 -10.45 -13.58 -14.76
N ALA A 128 -9.71 -14.64 -14.44
CA ALA A 128 -9.81 -15.33 -13.15
C ALA A 128 -9.41 -14.44 -11.96
N VAL A 129 -8.36 -13.61 -12.10
CA VAL A 129 -8.01 -12.57 -11.10
C VAL A 129 -9.17 -11.60 -10.90
N VAL A 130 -9.75 -11.06 -11.98
CA VAL A 130 -10.86 -10.09 -11.93
C VAL A 130 -12.12 -10.68 -11.30
N GLU A 131 -12.44 -11.95 -11.60
CA GLU A 131 -13.59 -12.66 -11.03
C GLU A 131 -13.42 -12.92 -9.53
N ASN A 132 -12.28 -13.50 -9.12
CA ASN A 132 -12.04 -13.84 -7.71
C ASN A 132 -11.77 -12.60 -6.84
N ALA A 133 -11.21 -11.52 -7.40
CA ALA A 133 -11.07 -10.23 -6.74
C ALA A 133 -12.33 -9.35 -6.81
N SER A 134 -13.47 -9.86 -7.30
CA SER A 134 -14.73 -9.10 -7.27
C SER A 134 -15.21 -8.90 -5.82
N PHE A 135 -15.93 -7.81 -5.55
CA PHE A 135 -16.44 -7.52 -4.21
C PHE A 135 -17.33 -8.66 -3.67
N GLN A 136 -18.14 -9.29 -4.52
CA GLN A 136 -19.01 -10.40 -4.13
C GLN A 136 -18.21 -11.67 -3.80
N SER A 137 -17.21 -12.00 -4.64
CA SER A 137 -16.30 -13.12 -4.42
C SER A 137 -15.54 -12.98 -3.10
N MET A 138 -14.97 -11.80 -2.85
CA MET A 138 -14.29 -11.50 -1.59
C MET A 138 -15.23 -11.55 -0.38
N LYS A 139 -16.46 -11.03 -0.51
CA LYS A 139 -17.45 -11.02 0.57
C LYS A 139 -17.91 -12.43 0.96
N GLY A 140 -18.06 -13.32 -0.02
CA GLY A 140 -18.34 -14.75 0.21
C GLY A 140 -17.16 -15.55 0.78
N ASN A 141 -15.92 -15.09 0.59
CA ASN A 141 -14.72 -15.80 1.02
C ASN A 141 -14.39 -15.54 2.51
N LYS A 142 -14.57 -16.54 3.37
CA LYS A 142 -14.25 -16.48 4.81
C LYS A 142 -12.79 -16.12 5.12
N MET A 143 -11.86 -16.42 4.21
CA MET A 143 -10.43 -16.11 4.37
C MET A 143 -10.09 -14.65 4.04
N SER A 144 -11.03 -13.90 3.44
CA SER A 144 -10.82 -12.54 2.93
C SER A 144 -11.84 -11.52 3.46
N ASN A 145 -13.00 -11.96 3.97
CA ASN A 145 -14.05 -11.11 4.51
C ASN A 145 -13.92 -10.78 6.02
N TYR A 146 -12.89 -11.34 6.67
CA TYR A 146 -12.52 -11.13 8.08
C TYR A 146 -13.44 -11.79 9.12
N SER A 147 -14.40 -12.64 8.72
CA SER A 147 -15.27 -13.40 9.63
C SER A 147 -14.55 -14.50 10.44
N GLN A 148 -13.23 -14.53 10.44
CA GLN A 148 -12.37 -15.45 11.21
C GLN A 148 -11.51 -14.72 12.26
N LEU A 149 -11.60 -13.39 12.35
CA LEU A 149 -11.06 -12.65 13.50
C LEU A 149 -11.89 -12.93 14.75
N SER A 150 -11.27 -12.90 15.92
CA SER A 150 -11.99 -12.96 17.20
C SER A 150 -12.74 -11.66 17.49
N ASP A 151 -13.76 -11.75 18.35
CA ASP A 151 -14.56 -10.59 18.79
C ASP A 151 -13.73 -9.51 19.53
N GLU A 152 -12.52 -9.85 19.98
CA GLU A 152 -11.54 -8.90 20.54
C GLU A 152 -11.03 -7.89 19.49
N PHE A 153 -10.88 -8.33 18.24
CA PHE A 153 -10.40 -7.48 17.13
C PHE A 153 -11.54 -6.89 16.29
N MET A 154 -12.69 -7.56 16.22
CA MET A 154 -13.81 -7.13 15.40
C MET A 154 -15.15 -7.65 15.96
N ASP A 155 -16.02 -6.73 16.35
CA ASP A 155 -17.41 -7.03 16.71
C ASP A 155 -18.23 -7.40 15.45
N HIS A 156 -18.42 -8.70 15.24
CA HIS A 156 -19.21 -9.23 14.12
C HIS A 156 -20.73 -9.06 14.28
N GLN A 157 -21.23 -8.67 15.46
CA GLN A 157 -22.65 -8.37 15.68
C GLN A 157 -23.02 -6.96 15.18
N ASN A 158 -22.07 -6.02 15.25
CA ASN A 158 -22.27 -4.63 14.86
C ASN A 158 -21.96 -4.34 13.37
N GLY A 159 -21.40 -5.30 12.62
CA GLY A 159 -21.36 -5.24 11.15
C GLY A 159 -20.25 -6.05 10.47
N GLU A 160 -20.27 -6.01 9.14
CA GLU A 160 -19.31 -6.70 8.28
C GLU A 160 -18.14 -5.79 7.85
N PHE A 161 -16.94 -6.35 7.72
CA PHE A 161 -15.77 -5.59 7.24
C PHE A 161 -15.96 -5.13 5.78
N LEU A 162 -16.51 -5.99 4.93
CA LEU A 162 -16.80 -5.72 3.51
C LEU A 162 -18.23 -5.16 3.35
N ARG A 163 -18.36 -3.87 3.68
CA ARG A 163 -19.65 -3.15 3.79
C ARG A 163 -20.40 -2.95 2.46
N LYS A 164 -19.87 -2.13 1.53
CA LYS A 164 -20.53 -1.80 0.24
C LYS A 164 -19.68 -1.94 -1.02
N GLY A 165 -18.37 -1.69 -0.96
CA GLY A 165 -17.48 -1.82 -2.12
C GLY A 165 -17.69 -0.80 -3.25
N ILE A 166 -18.27 0.38 -2.96
CA ILE A 166 -18.57 1.42 -3.96
C ILE A 166 -17.83 2.74 -3.68
N CYS A 167 -17.49 3.47 -4.74
CA CYS A 167 -16.97 4.84 -4.63
C CYS A 167 -18.12 5.85 -4.42
N GLY A 168 -17.88 6.90 -3.64
CA GLY A 168 -18.82 8.03 -3.51
C GLY A 168 -19.93 7.85 -2.46
N ASP A 169 -19.89 6.79 -1.63
CA ASP A 169 -20.89 6.57 -0.57
C ASP A 169 -20.91 7.70 0.47
N TRP A 170 -19.83 8.47 0.62
CA TRP A 170 -19.77 9.67 1.46
C TRP A 170 -20.93 10.66 1.23
N ARG A 171 -21.45 10.73 0.00
CA ARG A 171 -22.60 11.58 -0.38
C ARG A 171 -23.90 11.19 0.34
N ASN A 172 -23.97 9.97 0.86
CA ASN A 172 -25.10 9.47 1.65
C ASN A 172 -24.93 9.73 3.17
N HIS A 173 -23.76 10.20 3.62
CA HIS A 173 -23.43 10.38 5.05
C HIS A 173 -23.11 11.83 5.42
N LEU A 174 -22.52 12.62 4.52
CA LEU A 174 -22.19 14.02 4.78
C LEU A 174 -23.35 14.94 4.37
N SER A 175 -23.70 15.86 5.27
CA SER A 175 -24.55 17.00 4.92
C SER A 175 -23.82 17.95 3.97
N GLU A 176 -24.57 18.80 3.26
CA GLU A 176 -23.97 19.77 2.33
C GLU A 176 -22.96 20.69 3.03
N ALA A 177 -23.29 21.19 4.23
CA ALA A 177 -22.38 22.00 5.03
C ALA A 177 -21.10 21.25 5.47
N GLN A 178 -21.20 19.95 5.75
CA GLN A 178 -20.01 19.12 6.03
C GLN A 178 -19.16 18.91 4.78
N SER A 179 -19.78 18.68 3.61
CA SER A 179 -19.09 18.57 2.32
C SER A 179 -18.35 19.88 1.98
N GLN A 180 -19.04 21.02 2.04
CA GLN A 180 -18.44 22.34 1.76
C GLN A 180 -17.25 22.62 2.69
N ARG A 181 -17.38 22.30 3.99
CA ARG A 181 -16.26 22.44 4.95
C ARG A 181 -15.09 21.52 4.62
N PHE A 182 -15.36 20.27 4.22
CA PHE A 182 -14.33 19.33 3.80
C PHE A 182 -13.61 19.81 2.53
N ASP A 183 -14.35 20.36 1.57
CA ASP A 183 -13.80 20.88 0.31
C ASP A 183 -12.88 22.09 0.54
N THR A 184 -13.24 22.99 1.46
CA THR A 184 -12.39 24.12 1.88
C THR A 184 -11.09 23.63 2.49
N VAL A 185 -11.15 22.78 3.53
CA VAL A 185 -9.95 22.25 4.20
C VAL A 185 -9.08 21.42 3.24
N TYR A 186 -9.70 20.65 2.34
CA TYR A 186 -8.98 19.88 1.33
C TYR A 186 -8.18 20.79 0.40
N ARG A 187 -8.78 21.90 -0.09
CA ARG A 187 -8.08 22.86 -0.96
C ARG A 187 -6.89 23.51 -0.24
N GLU A 188 -7.12 24.03 0.97
CA GLU A 188 -6.09 24.65 1.80
C GLU A 188 -4.89 23.73 2.09
N ARG A 189 -5.15 22.42 2.29
CA ARG A 189 -4.12 21.44 2.64
C ARG A 189 -3.41 20.83 1.45
N MET A 190 -4.08 20.74 0.29
CA MET A 190 -3.55 20.06 -0.90
C MET A 190 -2.98 21.01 -1.96
N GLU A 191 -3.27 22.32 -1.92
CA GLU A 191 -2.61 23.30 -2.80
C GLU A 191 -1.07 23.22 -2.76
N PRO A 192 -0.41 23.20 -1.58
CA PRO A 192 1.05 23.14 -1.50
C PRO A 192 1.67 21.86 -2.08
N ALA A 193 0.88 20.80 -2.27
CA ALA A 193 1.33 19.52 -2.80
C ALA A 193 1.26 19.43 -4.34
N GLY A 194 0.77 20.48 -5.02
CA GLY A 194 0.41 20.42 -6.44
C GLY A 194 -0.93 19.72 -6.61
N ALA A 195 -2.02 20.51 -6.61
CA ALA A 195 -3.37 19.98 -6.53
C ALA A 195 -3.73 19.01 -7.70
N VAL A 196 -4.01 17.75 -7.36
CA VAL A 196 -4.77 16.85 -8.22
C VAL A 196 -6.24 17.24 -8.09
N GLU A 197 -6.80 17.85 -9.13
CA GLU A 197 -8.21 18.22 -9.18
C GLU A 197 -9.10 16.97 -8.99
N ARG A 198 -10.17 17.10 -8.17
CA ARG A 198 -11.22 16.08 -8.14
C ARG A 198 -11.89 16.04 -9.50
N ARG A 199 -11.50 15.10 -10.36
CA ARG A 199 -12.17 14.85 -11.64
C ARG A 199 -13.64 14.51 -11.39
N GLY A 200 -14.50 15.52 -11.54
CA GLY A 200 -15.91 15.31 -11.81
C GLY A 200 -16.03 14.55 -13.12
N LEU A 201 -16.93 13.57 -13.18
CA LEU A 201 -17.25 12.84 -14.40
C LEU A 201 -18.06 13.74 -15.34
N ALA A 202 -17.40 14.70 -15.98
CA ALA A 202 -17.99 15.63 -16.94
C ALA A 202 -16.98 16.00 -18.05
N SER A 203 -16.88 15.11 -19.04
CA SER A 203 -16.30 15.32 -20.38
C SER A 203 -14.79 15.61 -20.51
N SER A 204 -14.26 15.09 -21.62
CA SER A 204 -13.01 15.48 -22.29
C SER A 204 -11.69 14.90 -21.76
N PHE A 205 -11.01 14.18 -22.66
CA PHE A 205 -9.63 13.73 -22.54
C PHE A 205 -8.68 14.91 -22.38
N LEU A 206 -7.56 14.69 -21.68
CA LEU A 206 -6.24 15.01 -22.23
C LEU A 206 -5.12 14.25 -21.50
N SER A 207 -4.05 13.97 -22.25
CA SER A 207 -2.86 13.26 -21.81
C SER A 207 -2.04 14.12 -20.84
N ILE A 208 -1.44 13.49 -19.82
CA ILE A 208 -0.36 14.12 -19.04
C ILE A 208 0.96 13.60 -19.62
N ALA A 209 1.64 14.46 -20.38
CA ALA A 209 3.02 14.25 -20.80
C ALA A 209 3.97 14.29 -19.59
N PRO A 210 5.13 13.64 -19.64
CA PRO A 210 6.04 13.57 -18.50
C PRO A 210 6.70 14.94 -18.25
N MET A 211 6.29 15.64 -17.19
CA MET A 211 7.08 16.74 -16.66
C MET A 211 8.19 16.20 -15.76
N ALA A 212 9.44 16.44 -16.19
CA ALA A 212 10.62 16.13 -15.40
C ALA A 212 10.64 17.00 -14.13
N CYS A 213 10.63 16.36 -12.97
CA CYS A 213 10.87 17.06 -11.70
C CYS A 213 12.38 17.33 -11.56
N PRO A 214 12.84 18.58 -11.30
CA PRO A 214 14.26 18.93 -11.34
C PRO A 214 15.18 18.26 -10.30
N CYS A 215 14.64 17.46 -9.39
CA CYS A 215 15.39 16.78 -8.32
C CYS A 215 16.30 15.63 -8.83
N LEU A 216 16.22 15.26 -10.11
CA LEU A 216 16.76 14.02 -10.67
C LEU A 216 18.10 14.18 -11.43
N VAL A 217 18.95 15.12 -10.98
CA VAL A 217 20.27 15.40 -11.60
C VAL A 217 21.45 14.83 -10.78
N HIS A 218 21.23 13.83 -9.92
CA HIS A 218 22.31 13.22 -9.13
C HIS A 218 22.22 11.70 -8.85
N SER A 219 21.46 10.94 -9.64
CA SER A 219 21.48 9.46 -9.58
C SER A 219 21.60 8.77 -10.94
N THR A 220 21.93 9.50 -12.00
CA THR A 220 22.11 8.96 -13.36
C THR A 220 23.46 8.26 -13.56
N LEU A 221 23.81 7.31 -12.68
CA LEU A 221 25.09 6.57 -12.79
C LEU A 221 25.07 5.19 -12.09
N CYS A 222 24.08 4.35 -12.43
CA CYS A 222 24.16 2.90 -12.13
C CYS A 222 23.44 2.02 -13.16
N SER A 223 23.89 2.08 -14.43
CA SER A 223 23.44 1.16 -15.50
C SER A 223 24.34 1.18 -16.74
N ARG A 224 25.67 1.07 -16.53
CA ARG A 224 26.62 0.61 -17.57
C ARG A 224 27.72 -0.23 -16.91
N LEU A 225 27.61 -1.56 -17.01
CA LEU A 225 28.72 -2.48 -16.74
C LEU A 225 29.46 -2.74 -18.07
N PRO A 226 30.74 -2.36 -18.20
CA PRO A 226 31.64 -2.98 -19.16
C PRO A 226 32.41 -4.13 -18.50
N VAL A 227 32.43 -5.28 -19.17
CA VAL A 227 33.31 -6.41 -18.81
C VAL A 227 34.75 -6.07 -19.21
N HIS A 228 35.73 -6.18 -18.30
CA HIS A 228 37.01 -6.87 -18.55
C HIS A 228 37.98 -6.91 -17.34
N ASN A 229 38.49 -8.13 -17.10
CA ASN A 229 39.82 -8.55 -16.62
C ASN A 229 40.73 -7.61 -15.80
N GLY A 230 41.05 -8.07 -14.58
CA GLY A 230 42.42 -8.44 -14.19
C GLY A 230 43.45 -7.36 -13.86
N GLY A 231 43.65 -7.07 -12.57
CA GLY A 231 44.78 -6.30 -12.04
C GLY A 231 44.81 -6.27 -10.50
N SER A 232 46.00 -6.41 -9.90
CA SER A 232 46.21 -6.54 -8.44
C SER A 232 46.14 -5.20 -7.67
N PRO A 233 45.91 -5.20 -6.33
CA PRO A 233 45.57 -3.99 -5.58
C PRO A 233 46.76 -3.25 -4.93
N SER A 234 46.58 -1.96 -4.66
CA SER A 234 47.41 -1.15 -3.72
C SER A 234 46.63 0.08 -3.21
N PRO A 235 47.04 0.70 -2.08
CA PRO A 235 46.08 0.99 -1.01
C PRO A 235 45.56 2.44 -0.93
N ALA A 236 44.49 2.61 -0.15
CA ALA A 236 43.84 3.88 0.13
C ALA A 236 44.54 4.72 1.21
N PRO A 237 44.41 6.06 1.18
CA PRO A 237 44.63 6.95 2.32
C PRO A 237 43.36 7.11 3.18
N GLN A 238 43.52 7.32 4.48
CA GLN A 238 42.42 7.44 5.44
C GLN A 238 41.96 8.88 5.70
N ALA A 239 40.69 9.00 6.10
CA ALA A 239 40.10 9.94 7.05
C ALA A 239 40.30 11.47 6.88
N SER A 240 39.19 12.21 6.77
CA SER A 240 38.49 12.76 7.95
C SER A 240 37.39 13.76 7.55
N GLY A 241 36.24 13.72 8.23
CA GLY A 241 35.13 14.66 7.96
C GLY A 241 33.82 14.23 8.61
N HIS A 242 33.46 14.85 9.74
CA HIS A 242 32.14 14.71 10.35
C HIS A 242 31.07 15.44 9.51
N PRO A 243 29.90 14.84 9.29
CA PRO A 243 28.66 15.56 9.00
C PRO A 243 27.77 15.64 10.25
N SER A 244 27.30 16.83 10.59
CA SER A 244 26.24 17.05 11.59
C SER A 244 24.88 16.57 11.07
N PRO A 245 23.97 16.07 11.94
CA PRO A 245 22.68 15.59 11.51
C PRO A 245 21.67 16.73 11.29
N HIS A 246 21.35 17.03 10.04
CA HIS A 246 20.09 17.70 9.71
C HIS A 246 18.99 16.65 9.48
N PRO A 247 17.79 16.80 10.08
CA PRO A 247 16.73 15.81 9.93
C PRO A 247 16.15 15.86 8.51
N ALA A 248 16.24 14.74 7.79
CA ALA A 248 15.54 14.58 6.52
C ALA A 248 14.02 14.58 6.78
N GLN A 249 13.33 15.61 6.31
CA GLN A 249 11.86 15.67 6.33
C GLN A 249 11.30 14.69 5.29
N ALA A 250 10.93 13.48 5.73
CA ALA A 250 10.19 12.53 4.92
C ALA A 250 8.75 13.03 4.71
N GLY A 251 8.54 13.81 3.64
CA GLY A 251 7.22 14.26 3.22
C GLY A 251 6.40 13.12 2.62
N PHE A 252 5.49 12.54 3.39
CA PHE A 252 4.55 11.53 2.89
C PHE A 252 3.44 12.19 2.06
N LEU A 253 3.45 11.97 0.74
CA LEU A 253 2.40 12.41 -0.17
C LEU A 253 1.16 11.51 -0.04
N LEU A 254 0.06 12.09 0.45
CA LEU A 254 -1.17 11.38 0.80
C LEU A 254 -2.15 11.29 -0.39
N PHE A 255 -2.30 10.11 -0.99
CA PHE A 255 -3.33 9.86 -2.00
C PHE A 255 -4.65 9.38 -1.38
N ALA A 256 -5.51 10.33 -1.00
CA ALA A 256 -6.87 10.06 -0.54
C ALA A 256 -7.86 9.93 -1.73
N HIS A 257 -7.92 8.75 -2.34
CA HIS A 257 -8.94 8.39 -3.34
C HIS A 257 -9.76 7.15 -2.94
N THR A 258 -10.26 7.14 -1.70
CA THR A 258 -11.42 6.32 -1.29
C THR A 258 -12.08 6.88 -0.03
N LEU A 259 -12.61 8.10 -0.14
CA LEU A 259 -13.71 8.60 0.69
C LEU A 259 -14.96 8.68 -0.20
#